data_AF-A0A967WWN7-F1
#
_entry.id   AF-A0A967WWN7-F1
#
_cell.length_a   1.000
_cell.length_b   1.000
_cell.length_c   1.000
_cell.angle_alpha   90.00
_cell.angle_beta   90.00
_cell.angle_gamma   90.00
#
_symmetry.space_group_name_H-M   'P 1'
#
loop_
_entity.id
_entity.type
_entity.pdbx_description
1 polymer ?
#
loop_
_entity_poly.entity_id
_entity_poly.type
_entity_poly.pdbx_seq_one_letter_code
_entity_poly.pdbx_strand_id
1 'polypeptide(L)'
;MVDAIAPICRDRRILMDIVVGPGFPWEQSVRDTLLEWGNERWYFTRETGMMAQIMSRCQLAFVSNGRTVYELAHMHVPAVVVSHSERENTHDFARDENGFYNLGVYEQGETKYRVREAFELLLFDDVGTRWALWEAMRRFDLSGNKARVARRILEVVDG
;
A
#
# COMPACT_ATOMS: atom_id res chain seq x y z
N MET A 1 -6.12 -8.38 6.53
CA MET A 1 -4.84 -8.33 5.79
C MET A 1 -3.65 -8.66 6.68
N VAL A 2 -3.47 -7.98 7.82
CA VAL A 2 -2.32 -8.23 8.74
C VAL A 2 -2.16 -9.72 9.08
N ASP A 3 -3.23 -10.40 9.52
CA ASP A 3 -3.17 -11.84 9.87
C ASP A 3 -2.84 -12.78 8.71
N ALA A 4 -2.96 -12.31 7.46
CA ALA A 4 -2.60 -13.11 6.29
C ALA A 4 -1.08 -13.16 6.10
N ILE A 5 -0.38 -12.07 6.41
CA ILE A 5 1.05 -11.88 6.09
C ILE A 5 1.94 -11.94 7.32
N ALA A 6 1.40 -11.67 8.51
CA ALA A 6 2.16 -11.58 9.75
C ALA A 6 2.99 -12.84 10.07
N PRO A 7 2.50 -14.09 9.90
CA PRO A 7 3.33 -15.27 10.11
C PRO A 7 4.58 -15.28 9.23
N ILE A 8 4.43 -14.99 7.94
CA ILE A 8 5.54 -14.93 6.98
C ILE A 8 6.51 -13.81 7.37
N CYS A 9 5.99 -12.63 7.71
CA CYS A 9 6.82 -11.50 8.11
C CYS A 9 7.65 -11.81 9.37
N ARG A 10 7.06 -12.49 10.35
CA ARG A 10 7.77 -12.90 11.56
C ARG A 10 8.89 -13.88 11.24
N ASP A 11 8.57 -14.96 10.53
CA ASP A 11 9.51 -16.04 10.26
C ASP A 11 10.68 -15.57 9.39
N ARG A 12 10.43 -14.61 8.48
CA ARG A 12 11.44 -14.00 7.61
C ARG A 12 12.08 -12.72 8.18
N ARG A 13 11.72 -12.30 9.40
CA ARG A 13 12.18 -11.06 10.05
C ARG A 13 11.93 -9.78 9.23
N ILE A 14 10.81 -9.74 8.50
CA ILE A 14 10.36 -8.59 7.72
C ILE A 14 9.77 -7.54 8.67
N LEU A 15 10.21 -6.29 8.48
CA LEU A 15 9.70 -5.12 9.18
C LEU A 15 8.30 -4.78 8.65
N MET A 16 7.37 -4.44 9.55
CA MET A 16 6.04 -4.01 9.17
C MET A 16 5.72 -2.66 9.80
N ASP A 17 5.26 -1.73 8.97
CA ASP A 17 4.62 -0.51 9.39
C ASP A 17 3.11 -0.67 9.21
N ILE A 18 2.38 -0.69 10.33
CA ILE A 18 0.92 -0.83 10.36
C ILE A 18 0.36 0.54 10.71
N VAL A 19 -0.30 1.16 9.73
CA VAL A 19 -0.96 2.44 9.90
C VAL A 19 -2.46 2.25 9.85
N VAL A 20 -3.16 2.75 10.86
CA VAL A 20 -4.63 2.77 10.90
C VAL A 20 -5.17 4.19 10.98
N GLY A 21 -6.30 4.40 10.31
CA GLY A 21 -7.04 5.66 10.34
C GLY A 21 -7.95 5.77 11.58
N PRO A 22 -8.46 6.98 11.87
CA PRO A 22 -9.27 7.24 13.07
C PRO A 22 -10.60 6.46 13.11
N GLY A 23 -11.11 6.05 11.95
CA GLY A 23 -12.33 5.25 11.83
C GLY A 23 -12.13 3.73 11.95
N PHE A 24 -10.93 3.24 12.24
CA PHE A 24 -10.66 1.81 12.39
C PHE A 24 -11.02 1.34 13.82
N PRO A 25 -12.09 0.54 14.00
CA PRO A 25 -12.61 0.24 15.34
C PRO A 25 -11.83 -0.88 16.05
N TRP A 26 -10.96 -1.61 15.34
CA TRP A 26 -10.28 -2.81 15.83
C TRP A 26 -8.84 -2.54 16.26
N GLU A 27 -8.48 -1.30 16.58
CA GLU A 27 -7.11 -0.93 16.98
C GLU A 27 -6.59 -1.81 18.12
N GLN A 28 -7.38 -1.99 19.19
CA GLN A 28 -6.95 -2.77 20.35
C GLN A 28 -6.66 -4.23 19.96
N SER A 29 -7.53 -4.84 19.17
CA SER A 29 -7.34 -6.21 18.69
C SER A 29 -6.06 -6.36 17.87
N VAL A 30 -5.74 -5.39 17.01
CA VAL A 30 -4.46 -5.40 16.26
C VAL A 30 -3.29 -5.27 17.22
N ARG A 31 -3.34 -4.36 18.19
CA ARG A 31 -2.26 -4.19 19.18
C ARG A 31 -2.03 -5.45 20.01
N ASP A 32 -3.09 -6.06 20.51
CA ASP A 32 -3.03 -7.30 21.29
C ASP A 32 -2.39 -8.42 20.46
N THR A 33 -2.82 -8.55 19.20
CA THR A 33 -2.26 -9.52 18.26
C THR A 33 -0.76 -9.26 18.01
N LEU A 34 -0.34 -8.00 17.85
CA LEU A 34 1.07 -7.65 17.67
C LEU A 34 1.91 -7.95 18.91
N LEU A 35 1.34 -7.75 20.12
CA LEU A 35 1.98 -8.06 21.39
C LEU A 35 2.14 -9.57 21.58
N GLU A 36 1.09 -10.36 21.32
CA GLU A 36 1.13 -11.82 21.38
C GLU A 36 2.18 -12.41 20.43
N TRP A 37 2.33 -11.81 19.25
CA TRP A 37 3.30 -12.26 18.26
C TRP A 37 4.74 -11.86 18.57
N GLY A 38 4.98 -10.99 19.56
CA GLY A 38 6.29 -10.75 20.16
C GLY A 38 7.38 -10.30 19.19
N ASN A 39 7.06 -9.38 18.26
CA ASN A 39 8.00 -8.95 17.22
C ASN A 39 8.40 -7.47 17.34
N GLU A 40 9.66 -7.21 17.69
CA GLU A 40 10.25 -5.88 17.82
C GLU A 40 10.36 -5.09 16.50
N ARG A 41 10.07 -5.73 15.36
CA ARG A 41 10.16 -5.13 14.02
C ARG A 41 8.84 -4.61 13.49
N TRP A 42 7.78 -4.65 14.29
CA TRP A 42 6.46 -4.21 13.87
C TRP A 42 6.08 -2.93 14.58
N TYR A 43 5.79 -1.90 13.79
CA TYR A 43 5.48 -0.56 14.26
C TYR A 43 4.00 -0.28 14.00
N PHE A 44 3.29 0.09 15.04
CA PHE A 44 1.88 0.48 14.94
C PHE A 44 1.73 1.98 15.09
N THR A 45 1.12 2.62 14.09
CA THR A 45 0.84 4.06 14.08
C THR A 45 -0.65 4.29 13.88
N ARG A 46 -1.28 4.99 14.82
CA ARG A 46 -2.65 5.50 14.66
C ARG A 46 -2.56 6.95 14.25
N GLU A 47 -3.13 7.28 13.09
CA GLU A 47 -3.22 8.65 12.58
C GLU A 47 -1.86 9.38 12.47
N THR A 48 -1.42 9.68 11.25
CA THR A 48 -0.11 10.31 11.06
C THR A 48 -0.11 11.31 9.93
N GLY A 49 0.49 12.48 10.19
CA GLY A 49 0.84 13.46 9.16
C GLY A 49 2.12 13.09 8.39
N MET A 50 2.76 11.97 8.73
CA MET A 50 4.08 11.57 8.24
C MET A 50 4.02 10.36 7.29
N MET A 51 2.88 10.13 6.61
CA MET A 51 2.70 8.99 5.70
C MET A 51 3.81 8.90 4.64
N ALA A 52 4.22 10.02 4.06
CA ALA A 52 5.30 10.05 3.07
C ALA A 52 6.63 9.52 3.63
N GLN A 53 6.94 9.80 4.90
CA GLN A 53 8.15 9.28 5.53
C GLN A 53 8.07 7.77 5.75
N ILE A 54 6.92 7.26 6.20
CA ILE A 54 6.69 5.82 6.34
C ILE A 54 6.80 5.14 4.98
N MET A 55 6.12 5.65 3.95
CA MET A 55 6.18 5.09 2.60
C MET A 55 7.59 5.10 2.02
N SER A 56 8.40 6.13 2.29
CA SER A 56 9.77 6.25 1.76
C SER A 56 10.71 5.12 2.17
N ARG A 57 10.39 4.41 3.27
CA ARG A 57 11.16 3.25 3.75
C ARG A 57 10.52 1.90 3.41
N CYS A 58 9.35 1.89 2.78
CA CYS A 58 8.62 0.68 2.41
C CYS A 58 9.04 0.17 1.04
N GLN A 59 9.15 -1.15 0.89
CA GLN A 59 9.40 -1.81 -0.40
C GLN A 59 8.13 -2.42 -1.02
N LEU A 60 7.10 -2.63 -0.21
CA LEU A 60 5.81 -3.18 -0.61
C LEU A 60 4.74 -2.71 0.38
N ALA A 61 3.55 -2.41 -0.11
CA ALA A 61 2.41 -2.02 0.71
C ALA A 61 1.20 -2.97 0.55
N PHE A 62 0.35 -3.01 1.57
CA PHE A 62 -0.96 -3.67 1.56
C PHE A 62 -1.99 -2.64 1.96
N VAL A 63 -2.91 -2.31 1.06
CA VAL A 63 -3.86 -1.21 1.25
C VAL A 63 -5.25 -1.55 0.75
N SER A 64 -6.24 -0.81 1.26
CA SER A 64 -7.54 -0.79 0.60
C SER A 64 -7.49 0.05 -0.67
N ASN A 65 -8.46 -0.14 -1.57
CA ASN A 65 -8.59 0.63 -2.81
C ASN A 65 -9.13 2.07 -2.57
N GLY A 66 -8.36 2.84 -1.79
CA GLY A 66 -8.65 4.22 -1.38
C GLY A 66 -7.74 5.24 -2.06
N ARG A 67 -7.47 6.37 -1.38
CA ARG A 67 -6.61 7.45 -1.92
C ARG A 67 -5.11 7.19 -1.78
N THR A 68 -4.72 6.32 -0.85
CA THR A 68 -3.32 5.98 -0.57
C THR A 68 -2.59 5.42 -1.79
N VAL A 69 -3.32 4.82 -2.74
CA VAL A 69 -2.76 4.32 -4.01
C VAL A 69 -2.06 5.43 -4.80
N TYR A 70 -2.55 6.67 -4.80
CA TYR A 70 -1.90 7.76 -5.54
C TYR A 70 -0.56 8.17 -4.90
N GLU A 71 -0.50 8.19 -3.58
CA GLU A 71 0.73 8.48 -2.84
C GLU A 71 1.76 7.37 -3.04
N LEU A 72 1.33 6.10 -2.97
CA LEU A 72 2.19 4.95 -3.21
C LEU A 72 2.77 4.93 -4.63
N ALA A 73 1.94 5.23 -5.64
CA ALA A 73 2.40 5.38 -7.02
C ALA A 73 3.46 6.49 -7.14
N HIS A 74 3.25 7.64 -6.49
CA HIS A 74 4.21 8.73 -6.49
C HIS A 74 5.53 8.37 -5.77
N MET A 75 5.45 7.58 -4.70
CA MET A 75 6.59 7.11 -3.93
C MET A 75 7.29 5.89 -4.56
N HIS A 76 6.77 5.36 -5.68
CA HIS A 76 7.23 4.13 -6.31
C HIS A 76 7.24 2.94 -5.35
N VAL A 77 6.17 2.76 -4.58
CA VAL A 77 5.98 1.64 -3.67
C VAL A 77 4.86 0.75 -4.20
N PRO A 78 5.18 -0.40 -4.84
CA PRO A 78 4.20 -1.39 -5.26
C PRO A 78 3.28 -1.80 -4.12
N ALA A 79 2.04 -2.16 -4.44
CA ALA A 79 1.11 -2.59 -3.41
C ALA A 79 0.13 -3.67 -3.85
N VAL A 80 -0.21 -4.55 -2.91
CA VAL A 80 -1.39 -5.40 -3.00
C VAL A 80 -2.59 -4.59 -2.54
N VAL A 81 -3.63 -4.55 -3.37
CA VAL A 81 -4.83 -3.72 -3.15
C VAL A 81 -6.05 -4.62 -3.01
N VAL A 82 -6.87 -4.35 -1.99
CA VAL A 82 -8.17 -5.00 -1.78
C VAL A 82 -9.27 -3.94 -1.73
N SER A 83 -10.34 -4.09 -2.50
CA SER A 83 -11.49 -3.19 -2.47
C SER A 83 -12.48 -3.63 -1.38
N HIS A 84 -12.99 -2.73 -0.56
CA HIS A 84 -14.03 -3.08 0.44
C HIS A 84 -15.44 -3.17 -0.14
N SER A 85 -15.66 -2.59 -1.32
CA SER A 85 -16.94 -2.61 -2.01
C SER A 85 -16.75 -2.60 -3.52
N GLU A 86 -17.78 -2.98 -4.26
CA GLU A 86 -17.81 -2.87 -5.72
C GLU A 86 -17.55 -1.45 -6.21
N ARG A 87 -18.04 -0.43 -5.47
CA ARG A 87 -17.79 0.97 -5.81
C ARG A 87 -16.31 1.34 -5.75
N GLU A 88 -15.57 0.79 -4.78
CA GLU A 88 -14.12 1.00 -4.74
C GLU A 88 -13.42 0.24 -5.87
N ASN A 89 -13.94 -0.94 -6.24
CA ASN A 89 -13.36 -1.77 -7.28
C ASN A 89 -13.41 -1.14 -8.69
N THR A 90 -14.34 -0.21 -8.94
CA THR A 90 -14.38 0.56 -10.19
C THR A 90 -13.32 1.66 -10.27
N HIS A 91 -12.53 1.88 -9.21
CA HIS A 91 -11.39 2.79 -9.27
C HIS A 91 -10.26 2.16 -10.09
N ASP A 92 -10.24 2.50 -11.38
CA ASP A 92 -9.31 1.95 -12.36
C ASP A 92 -7.83 2.27 -12.11
N PHE A 93 -7.52 3.19 -11.20
CA PHE A 93 -6.14 3.54 -10.90
C PHE A 93 -5.37 2.39 -10.24
N ALA A 94 -6.00 1.63 -9.35
CA ALA A 94 -5.35 0.54 -8.63
C ALA A 94 -5.26 -0.72 -9.50
N ARG A 95 -4.46 -0.68 -10.57
CA ARG A 95 -4.23 -1.79 -11.50
C ARG A 95 -2.74 -2.05 -11.70
N ASP A 96 -2.44 -3.19 -12.30
CA ASP A 96 -1.08 -3.66 -12.61
C ASP A 96 -0.29 -2.66 -13.46
N GLU A 97 -0.94 -2.05 -14.45
CA GLU A 97 -0.38 -0.99 -15.29
C GLU A 97 0.08 0.25 -14.51
N ASN A 98 -0.42 0.44 -13.28
CA ASN A 98 -0.05 1.52 -12.38
C ASN A 98 0.74 1.03 -11.16
N GLY A 99 1.17 -0.23 -11.15
CA GLY A 99 2.00 -0.85 -10.12
C GLY A 99 1.25 -1.51 -8.96
N PHE A 100 -0.05 -1.79 -9.13
CA PHE A 100 -0.88 -2.38 -8.10
C PHE A 100 -1.30 -3.81 -8.44
N TYR A 101 -1.06 -4.73 -7.52
CA TYR A 101 -1.62 -6.08 -7.59
C TYR A 101 -3.01 -6.07 -6.96
N ASN A 102 -4.05 -5.83 -7.77
CA ASN A 102 -5.42 -5.70 -7.30
C ASN A 102 -6.11 -7.06 -7.17
N LEU A 103 -6.55 -7.39 -5.96
CA LEU A 103 -7.26 -8.63 -5.65
C LEU A 103 -8.78 -8.51 -5.84
N GLY A 104 -9.30 -7.36 -6.23
CA GLY A 104 -10.73 -7.11 -6.37
C GLY A 104 -11.41 -6.89 -5.02
N VAL A 105 -12.71 -7.21 -4.96
CA VAL A 105 -13.54 -7.00 -3.77
C VAL A 105 -13.20 -8.00 -2.67
N TYR A 106 -13.26 -7.54 -1.43
CA TYR A 106 -13.10 -8.38 -0.25
C TYR A 106 -14.22 -9.43 -0.20
N GLU A 107 -13.80 -10.69 -0.08
CA GLU A 107 -14.64 -11.86 0.05
C GLU A 107 -14.28 -12.59 1.34
N GLN A 108 -15.29 -12.72 2.21
CA GLN A 108 -15.11 -13.36 3.50
C GLN A 108 -14.68 -14.81 3.33
N GLY A 109 -13.57 -15.18 3.97
CA GLY A 109 -13.03 -16.53 3.90
C GLY A 109 -12.04 -16.75 2.75
N GLU A 110 -12.06 -15.95 1.69
CA GLU A 110 -11.18 -16.15 0.53
C GLU A 110 -10.03 -15.13 0.46
N THR A 111 -10.34 -13.85 0.67
CA THR A 111 -9.35 -12.78 0.47
C THR A 111 -8.11 -12.94 1.36
N LYS A 112 -8.25 -13.55 2.55
CA LYS A 112 -7.11 -13.85 3.42
C LYS A 112 -6.08 -14.74 2.71
N TYR A 113 -6.52 -15.78 2.00
CA TYR A 113 -5.65 -16.68 1.27
C TYR A 113 -5.04 -15.98 0.05
N ARG A 114 -5.84 -15.24 -0.71
CA ARG A 114 -5.38 -14.48 -1.89
C ARG A 114 -4.33 -13.42 -1.54
N VAL A 115 -4.50 -12.72 -0.41
CA VAL A 115 -3.50 -11.77 0.10
C VAL A 115 -2.20 -12.48 0.45
N ARG A 116 -2.28 -13.67 1.06
CA ARG A 116 -1.10 -14.46 1.39
C ARG A 116 -0.38 -14.95 0.14
N GLU A 117 -1.09 -15.52 -0.83
CA GLU A 117 -0.51 -15.98 -2.10
C GLU A 117 0.13 -14.82 -2.86
N ALA A 118 -0.53 -13.67 -2.95
CA ALA A 118 0.05 -12.48 -3.58
C ALA A 118 1.33 -12.03 -2.86
N PHE A 119 1.37 -12.10 -1.52
CA PHE A 119 2.58 -11.78 -0.77
C PHE A 119 3.70 -12.77 -1.03
N GLU A 120 3.41 -14.07 -1.03
CA GLU A 120 4.37 -15.14 -1.33
C GLU A 120 4.93 -14.99 -2.76
N LEU A 121 4.07 -14.72 -3.75
CA LEU A 121 4.46 -14.44 -5.14
C LEU A 121 5.43 -13.25 -5.22
N LEU A 122 5.08 -12.13 -4.59
CA LEU A 122 5.87 -10.89 -4.62
C LEU A 122 7.17 -10.96 -3.78
N LEU A 123 7.26 -11.94 -2.86
CA LEU A 123 8.43 -12.18 -2.03
C LEU A 123 9.40 -13.20 -2.64
N PHE A 124 8.89 -14.30 -3.19
CA PHE A 124 9.68 -15.51 -3.42
C PHE A 124 9.78 -15.90 -4.89
N ASP A 125 8.69 -15.77 -5.65
CA ASP A 125 8.59 -16.48 -6.93
C ASP A 125 9.10 -15.69 -8.12
N ASP A 126 9.03 -14.36 -8.10
CA ASP A 126 9.54 -13.58 -9.22
C ASP A 126 9.91 -12.14 -8.83
N VAL A 127 11.22 -11.88 -8.72
CA VAL A 127 11.77 -10.51 -8.68
C VAL A 127 11.22 -9.69 -9.85
N GLY A 128 10.96 -10.32 -11.00
CA GLY A 128 10.37 -9.72 -12.19
C GLY A 128 8.99 -9.12 -11.97
N THR A 129 8.09 -9.80 -11.25
CA THR A 129 6.73 -9.29 -11.01
C THR A 129 6.75 -8.06 -10.11
N ARG A 130 7.46 -8.11 -8.97
CA ARG A 130 7.58 -6.93 -8.10
C ARG A 130 8.31 -5.78 -8.80
N TRP A 131 9.34 -6.10 -9.59
CA TRP A 131 10.05 -5.11 -10.40
C TRP A 131 9.16 -4.49 -11.49
N ALA A 132 8.33 -5.29 -12.17
CA ALA A 132 7.41 -4.81 -13.19
C ALA A 132 6.38 -3.85 -12.60
N LEU A 133 5.83 -4.16 -11.42
CA LEU A 133 4.95 -3.24 -10.70
C LEU A 133 5.67 -1.94 -10.34
N TRP A 134 6.91 -2.02 -9.86
CA TRP A 134 7.72 -0.84 -9.56
C TRP A 134 8.02 0.01 -10.81
N GLU A 135 8.43 -0.63 -11.91
CA GLU A 135 8.74 0.03 -13.17
C GLU A 135 7.50 0.71 -13.78
N ALA A 136 6.33 0.07 -13.67
CA ALA A 136 5.06 0.64 -14.11
C ALA A 136 4.74 1.98 -13.43
N MET A 137 5.21 2.18 -12.19
CA MET A 137 5.00 3.42 -11.43
C MET A 137 5.86 4.59 -11.91
N ARG A 138 6.93 4.37 -12.68
CA ARG A 138 7.85 5.45 -13.11
C ARG A 138 7.21 6.59 -13.88
N ARG A 139 6.06 6.31 -14.53
CA ARG A 139 5.25 7.33 -15.21
C ARG A 139 4.68 8.39 -14.25
N PHE A 140 4.66 8.11 -12.95
CA PHE A 140 4.14 8.98 -11.89
C PHE A 140 5.22 9.77 -11.16
N ASP A 141 6.46 9.77 -11.65
CA ASP A 141 7.47 10.70 -11.14
C ASP A 141 7.05 12.15 -11.45
N LEU A 142 6.57 12.84 -10.41
CA LEU A 142 6.13 14.23 -10.49
C LEU A 142 7.26 15.22 -10.22
N SER A 143 8.52 14.79 -10.12
CA SER A 143 9.68 15.68 -9.96
C SER A 143 9.69 16.80 -11.02
N GLY A 144 9.23 16.53 -12.24
CA GLY A 144 9.04 17.54 -13.31
C GLY A 144 7.71 18.31 -13.30
N ASN A 145 6.65 17.83 -12.63
CA ASN A 145 5.30 18.40 -12.73
C ASN A 145 5.03 19.58 -11.81
N LYS A 146 5.76 19.71 -10.69
CA LYS A 146 5.64 20.86 -9.77
C LYS A 146 5.91 22.19 -10.50
N ALA A 147 6.94 22.21 -11.35
CA ALA A 147 7.27 23.39 -12.17
C ALA A 147 6.17 23.70 -13.20
N ARG A 148 5.52 22.67 -13.76
CA ARG A 148 4.45 22.83 -14.76
C ARG A 148 3.14 23.34 -14.14
N VAL A 149 2.79 22.86 -12.95
CA VAL A 149 1.61 23.33 -12.20
C VAL A 149 1.82 24.74 -11.68
N ALA A 150 2.99 25.03 -11.09
CA ALA A 150 3.34 26.40 -10.67
C ALA A 150 3.28 27.38 -11.85
N ARG A 151 3.81 26.99 -13.01
CA ARG A 151 3.74 27.80 -14.24
C ARG A 151 2.31 28.07 -14.69
N ARG A 152 1.44 27.06 -14.73
CA ARG A 152 0.03 27.23 -15.09
C ARG A 152 -0.76 28.09 -14.10
N ILE A 153 -0.41 28.06 -12.82
CA ILE A 153 -1.02 28.94 -11.82
C ILE A 153 -0.58 30.38 -12.06
N LEU A 154 0.71 30.62 -12.33
CA LEU A 154 1.24 31.95 -12.64
C LEU A 154 0.66 32.52 -13.94
N GLU A 155 0.51 31.70 -14.99
CA GLU A 155 -0.10 32.09 -16.27
C GLU A 155 -1.57 32.53 -16.16
N VAL A 156 -2.28 32.09 -15.11
CA VAL A 156 -3.68 32.49 -14.84
C VAL A 156 -3.78 33.75 -13.97
N VAL A 157 -2.70 34.09 -13.25
CA VAL A 157 -2.63 35.30 -12.41
C VAL A 157 -2.10 36.50 -13.22
N ASP A 158 -1.27 36.24 -14.23
CA ASP A 158 -0.65 37.26 -15.08
C ASP A 158 -1.39 37.49 -16.43
N GLY A 159 -2.57 36.89 -16.62
CA GLY A 159 -3.43 37.04 -17.81
C GLY A 159 -4.82 37.55 -17.47
#